data_AF-A0A0N4T867-F1
#
_entry.id   AF-A0A0N4T867-F1
#
_cell.length_a   1.000
_cell.length_b   1.000
_cell.length_c   1.000
_cell.angle_alpha   90.00
_cell.angle_beta   90.00
_cell.angle_gamma   90.00
#
_symmetry.space_group_name_H-M   'P 1'
#
loop_
_entity.id
_entity.type
_entity.pdbx_description
1 polymer ?
#
loop_
_entity_poly.entity_id
_entity_poly.type
_entity_poly.pdbx_seq_one_letter_code
_entity_poly.pdbx_strand_id
1 'polypeptide(L)'
;MLKWIGLFHSKMAHVNKSVAKSCTKYFSMMQSVIVTIKMVNNVVVSLCDYILGVKFHITGDMISCSEPALIIMNHRTRLDWLFFWNALYKMNPWLLTTEKISLKKPLKSIPGAGWAMQCAAYLFLERNYKNDAHTISDMITYYKDLGRHYQILLFPEGTDRGERAAKN
;
A
#
# COMPACT_ATOMS: atom_id res chain seq x y z
N MET A 1 -16.93 -6.65 4.00
CA MET A 1 -17.09 -5.19 4.18
C MET A 1 -18.34 -4.86 5.00
N LEU A 2 -19.53 -5.34 4.64
CA LEU A 2 -20.80 -5.07 5.36
C LEU A 2 -20.81 -5.52 6.84
N LYS A 3 -20.29 -6.72 7.15
CA LYS A 3 -20.17 -7.20 8.54
C LYS A 3 -19.34 -6.27 9.46
N TRP A 4 -18.32 -5.61 8.91
CA TRP A 4 -17.44 -4.72 9.67
C TRP A 4 -18.03 -3.33 9.88
N ILE A 5 -18.83 -2.84 8.93
CA ILE A 5 -19.60 -1.60 9.08
C ILE A 5 -20.58 -1.76 10.26
N GLY A 6 -21.28 -2.90 10.33
CA GLY A 6 -22.19 -3.20 11.45
C GLY A 6 -21.47 -3.28 12.80
N LEU A 7 -20.32 -3.96 12.85
CA LEU A 7 -19.52 -4.10 14.07
C LEU A 7 -18.94 -2.76 14.56
N PHE A 8 -18.49 -1.91 13.62
CA PHE A 8 -18.02 -0.56 13.92
C PHE A 8 -19.14 0.28 14.53
N HIS A 9 -20.30 0.36 13.87
CA HIS A 9 -21.44 1.13 14.40
C HIS A 9 -21.91 0.63 15.78
N SER A 10 -21.90 -0.70 16.00
CA SER A 10 -22.23 -1.29 17.31
C SER A 10 -21.25 -0.89 18.42
N LYS A 11 -19.93 -0.92 18.18
CA LYS A 11 -18.94 -0.47 19.17
C LYS A 11 -18.99 1.04 19.43
N MET A 12 -19.31 1.82 18.41
CA MET A 12 -19.38 3.28 18.49
C MET A 12 -20.61 3.79 19.26
N ALA A 13 -21.64 2.94 19.45
CA ALA A 13 -22.85 3.28 20.21
C ALA A 13 -22.58 3.57 21.70
N HIS A 14 -21.47 3.05 22.25
CA HIS A 14 -21.12 3.18 23.66
C HIS A 14 -20.08 4.27 23.94
N VAL A 15 -19.64 5.02 22.92
CA VAL A 15 -18.58 6.04 23.03
C VAL A 15 -19.20 7.44 23.02
N ASN A 16 -18.55 8.40 23.68
CA ASN A 16 -18.94 9.82 23.68
C ASN A 16 -19.26 10.31 22.25
N LYS A 17 -20.39 11.00 22.06
CA LYS A 17 -20.87 11.49 20.75
C LYS A 17 -19.83 12.28 19.94
N SER A 18 -18.97 13.07 20.60
CA SER A 18 -17.91 13.83 19.93
C SER A 18 -16.84 12.92 19.34
N VAL A 19 -16.37 11.96 20.14
CA VAL A 19 -15.42 10.92 19.72
C VAL A 19 -16.05 10.02 18.66
N ALA A 20 -17.34 9.69 18.83
CA ALA A 20 -18.07 8.87 17.90
C ALA A 20 -18.13 9.51 16.50
N LYS A 21 -18.46 10.80 16.44
CA LYS A 21 -18.50 11.59 15.21
C LYS A 21 -17.13 11.66 14.53
N SER A 22 -16.06 11.85 15.30
CA SER A 22 -14.69 11.90 14.79
C SER A 22 -14.28 10.56 14.18
N CYS A 23 -14.41 9.46 14.93
CA CYS A 23 -14.07 8.13 14.45
C CYS A 23 -14.92 7.67 13.26
N THR A 24 -16.21 8.00 13.20
CA THR A 24 -17.04 7.71 12.01
C THR A 24 -16.55 8.48 10.78
N LYS A 25 -16.09 9.73 10.96
CA LYS A 25 -15.46 10.51 9.88
C LYS A 25 -14.17 9.85 9.41
N TYR A 26 -13.31 9.39 10.33
CA TYR A 26 -12.08 8.64 9.99
C TYR A 26 -12.39 7.33 9.28
N PHE A 27 -13.39 6.58 9.75
CA PHE A 27 -13.80 5.31 9.14
C PHE A 27 -14.31 5.52 7.71
N SER A 28 -15.15 6.53 7.50
CA SER A 28 -15.62 6.93 6.16
C SER A 28 -14.46 7.35 5.26
N MET A 29 -13.52 8.16 5.78
CA MET A 29 -12.30 8.53 5.05
C MET A 29 -11.47 7.31 4.65
N MET A 30 -11.25 6.35 5.55
CA MET A 30 -10.51 5.12 5.24
C MET A 30 -11.22 4.27 4.19
N GLN A 31 -12.55 4.15 4.26
CA GLN A 31 -13.32 3.45 3.22
C GLN A 31 -13.18 4.13 1.86
N SER A 32 -13.26 5.46 1.81
CA SER A 32 -13.03 6.23 0.59
C SER A 32 -11.62 6.02 0.04
N VAL A 33 -10.59 6.01 0.88
CA VAL A 33 -9.21 5.72 0.45
C VAL A 33 -9.10 4.31 -0.15
N ILE A 34 -9.69 3.30 0.48
CA ILE A 34 -9.67 1.91 -0.04
C ILE A 34 -10.38 1.82 -1.39
N VAL A 35 -11.54 2.48 -1.55
CA VAL A 35 -12.30 2.49 -2.80
C VAL A 35 -11.50 3.21 -3.90
N THR A 36 -10.89 4.35 -3.59
CA THR A 36 -10.04 5.10 -4.52
C THR A 36 -8.83 4.28 -4.96
N ILE A 37 -8.13 3.62 -4.04
CA ILE A 37 -6.98 2.76 -4.37
C ILE A 37 -7.43 1.62 -5.30
N LYS A 38 -8.55 0.95 -5.00
CA LYS A 38 -9.10 -0.08 -5.89
C LYS A 38 -9.44 0.46 -7.28
N MET A 39 -10.03 1.65 -7.34
CA MET A 39 -10.38 2.29 -8.61
C MET A 39 -9.12 2.61 -9.43
N VAL A 40 -8.12 3.24 -8.81
CA VAL A 40 -6.83 3.54 -9.45
C VAL A 40 -6.18 2.26 -9.97
N ASN A 41 -6.14 1.20 -9.16
CA ASN A 41 -5.52 -0.06 -9.56
C ASN A 41 -6.24 -0.68 -10.77
N ASN A 42 -7.57 -0.68 -10.80
CA ASN A 42 -8.32 -1.18 -11.96
C ASN A 42 -8.05 -0.36 -13.22
N VAL A 43 -7.94 0.97 -13.11
CA VAL A 43 -7.60 1.84 -14.25
C VAL A 43 -6.19 1.53 -14.76
N VAL A 44 -5.23 1.38 -13.85
CA VAL A 44 -3.85 1.03 -14.17
C VAL A 44 -3.77 -0.31 -14.89
N VAL A 45 -4.44 -1.33 -14.35
CA VAL A 45 -4.45 -2.66 -14.95
C VAL A 45 -5.09 -2.60 -16.33
N SER A 46 -6.21 -1.91 -16.45
CA SER A 46 -6.92 -1.80 -17.72
C SER A 46 -6.12 -1.04 -18.78
N LEU A 47 -5.40 0.02 -18.37
CA LEU A 47 -4.53 0.79 -19.25
C LEU A 47 -3.38 -0.08 -19.77
N CYS A 48 -2.71 -0.84 -18.90
CA CYS A 48 -1.60 -1.70 -19.31
C CYS A 48 -2.07 -2.84 -20.23
N ASP A 49 -3.14 -3.55 -19.85
CA ASP A 49 -3.57 -4.78 -20.54
C ASP A 49 -4.33 -4.46 -21.84
N TYR A 50 -5.31 -3.54 -21.82
CA TYR A 50 -6.21 -3.29 -22.96
C TYR A 50 -5.75 -2.16 -23.87
N ILE A 51 -5.21 -1.07 -23.33
CA ILE A 51 -4.85 0.10 -24.14
C ILE A 51 -3.43 -0.04 -24.70
N LEU A 52 -2.48 -0.44 -23.85
CA LEU A 52 -1.08 -0.57 -24.23
C LEU A 52 -0.70 -1.97 -24.73
N GLY A 53 -1.59 -2.96 -24.59
CA GLY A 53 -1.36 -4.34 -25.06
C GLY A 53 -0.20 -5.05 -24.34
N VAL A 54 0.10 -4.66 -23.09
CA VAL A 54 1.20 -5.23 -22.32
C VAL A 54 0.84 -6.64 -21.85
N LYS A 55 1.57 -7.63 -22.33
CA LYS A 55 1.39 -9.03 -21.90
C LYS A 55 2.25 -9.34 -20.68
N PHE A 56 1.60 -9.60 -19.55
CA PHE A 56 2.28 -10.03 -18.32
C PHE A 56 2.45 -11.55 -18.28
N HIS A 57 3.67 -12.00 -18.01
CA HIS A 57 3.97 -13.40 -17.73
C HIS A 57 4.50 -13.52 -16.30
N ILE A 58 3.87 -14.36 -15.49
CA ILE A 58 4.18 -14.56 -14.07
C ILE A 58 4.52 -16.04 -13.92
N THR A 59 5.64 -16.33 -13.27
CA THR A 59 6.11 -17.69 -13.02
C THR A 59 6.52 -17.86 -11.57
N GLY A 60 6.54 -19.10 -11.10
CA GLY A 60 6.82 -19.44 -9.71
C GLY A 60 5.57 -19.48 -8.84
N ASP A 61 5.81 -19.44 -7.52
CA ASP A 61 4.76 -19.59 -6.52
C ASP A 61 3.90 -18.33 -6.38
N MET A 62 2.63 -18.55 -6.07
CA MET A 62 1.66 -17.47 -5.86
C MET A 62 1.80 -16.90 -4.44
N ILE A 63 1.59 -15.60 -4.30
CA ILE A 63 1.62 -14.96 -2.98
C ILE A 63 0.33 -15.31 -2.22
N SER A 64 0.47 -15.86 -1.02
CA SER A 64 -0.67 -16.19 -0.17
C SER A 64 -1.30 -14.95 0.47
N CYS A 65 -2.64 -14.89 0.50
CA CYS A 65 -3.38 -13.87 1.24
C CYS A 65 -3.50 -14.17 2.75
N SER A 66 -3.15 -15.39 3.18
CA SER A 66 -3.29 -15.84 4.57
C SER A 66 -2.03 -15.66 5.41
N GLU A 67 -0.95 -15.17 4.81
CA GLU A 67 0.35 -15.03 5.47
C GLU A 67 0.97 -13.66 5.15
N PRO A 68 1.71 -13.04 6.09
CA PRO A 68 2.44 -11.83 5.79
C PRO A 68 3.61 -12.14 4.85
N ALA A 69 3.93 -11.21 3.96
CA ALA A 69 5.02 -11.38 2.99
C ALA A 69 5.93 -10.15 2.92
N LEU A 70 7.23 -10.38 2.73
CA LEU A 70 8.18 -9.34 2.33
C LEU A 70 8.55 -9.58 0.87
N ILE A 71 8.20 -8.63 0.01
CA ILE A 71 8.49 -8.66 -1.41
C ILE A 71 9.69 -7.76 -1.66
N ILE A 72 10.73 -8.33 -2.26
CA ILE A 72 11.93 -7.59 -2.65
C ILE A 72 11.96 -7.53 -4.17
N MET A 73 11.98 -6.32 -4.71
CA MET A 73 12.08 -6.09 -6.15
C MET A 73 13.27 -5.23 -6.49
N ASN A 74 13.90 -5.53 -7.63
CA ASN A 74 14.87 -4.64 -8.25
C ASN A 74 14.17 -3.37 -8.74
N HIS A 75 14.86 -2.23 -8.69
CA HIS A 75 14.32 -0.92 -9.08
C HIS A 75 14.94 -0.45 -10.41
N ARG A 76 14.30 -0.83 -11.52
CA ARG A 76 14.75 -0.55 -12.89
C ARG A 76 14.09 0.71 -13.44
N THR A 77 12.83 0.96 -13.10
CA THR A 77 12.06 2.09 -13.60
C THR A 77 11.17 2.71 -12.53
N ARG A 78 10.83 3.99 -12.74
CA ARG A 78 9.89 4.72 -11.86
C ARG A 78 8.49 4.10 -11.84
N LEU A 79 8.19 3.19 -12.76
CA LEU A 79 6.89 2.55 -12.94
C LEU A 79 6.89 1.08 -12.48
N ASP A 80 7.95 0.60 -11.82
CA ASP A 80 8.05 -0.81 -11.40
C ASP A 80 6.87 -1.25 -10.52
N TRP A 81 6.46 -0.38 -9.59
CA TRP A 81 5.29 -0.61 -8.73
C TRP A 81 3.97 -0.72 -9.52
N LEU A 82 3.87 -0.04 -10.68
CA LEU A 82 2.72 -0.09 -11.57
C LEU A 82 2.60 -1.47 -12.23
N PHE A 83 3.73 -2.00 -12.71
CA PHE A 83 3.81 -3.34 -13.27
C PHE A 83 3.57 -4.41 -12.19
N PHE A 84 4.05 -4.16 -10.96
CA PHE A 84 3.82 -5.08 -9.86
C PHE A 84 2.33 -5.18 -9.46
N TRP A 85 1.60 -4.07 -9.46
CA TRP A 85 0.15 -4.10 -9.23
C TRP A 85 -0.60 -4.95 -10.26
N ASN A 86 -0.19 -4.93 -11.51
CA ASN A 86 -0.74 -5.80 -12.53
C ASN A 86 -0.48 -7.29 -12.22
N ALA A 87 0.72 -7.61 -11.73
CA ALA A 87 1.06 -8.96 -11.32
C ALA A 87 0.19 -9.41 -10.12
N LEU A 88 0.09 -8.59 -9.07
CA LEU A 88 -0.77 -8.87 -7.92
C LEU A 88 -2.23 -9.02 -8.31
N TYR A 89 -2.74 -8.19 -9.22
CA TYR A 89 -4.12 -8.27 -9.71
C TYR A 89 -4.39 -9.62 -10.38
N LYS A 90 -3.49 -10.06 -11.27
CA LYS A 90 -3.59 -11.34 -11.99
C LYS A 90 -3.45 -12.54 -11.04
N MET A 91 -2.69 -12.40 -9.95
CA MET A 91 -2.58 -13.43 -8.93
C MET A 91 -3.84 -13.52 -8.05
N ASN A 92 -4.18 -12.42 -7.37
CA ASN A 92 -5.39 -12.28 -6.56
C ASN A 92 -5.66 -10.79 -6.29
N PRO A 93 -6.78 -10.21 -6.76
CA PRO A 93 -7.10 -8.79 -6.57
C PRO A 93 -7.15 -8.32 -5.11
N TRP A 94 -7.31 -9.23 -4.15
CA TRP A 94 -7.27 -8.90 -2.72
C TRP A 94 -5.88 -8.47 -2.25
N LEU A 95 -4.81 -8.98 -2.88
CA LEU A 95 -3.43 -8.63 -2.55
C LEU A 95 -3.18 -7.12 -2.66
N LEU A 96 -3.80 -6.46 -3.65
CA LEU A 96 -3.72 -5.01 -3.84
C LEU A 96 -4.27 -4.17 -2.67
N THR A 97 -5.15 -4.75 -1.85
CA THR A 97 -5.72 -4.06 -0.68
C THR A 97 -4.86 -4.20 0.57
N THR A 98 -3.99 -5.20 0.59
CA THR A 98 -3.13 -5.57 1.73
C THR A 98 -1.66 -5.26 1.46
N GLU A 99 -1.31 -4.86 0.24
CA GLU A 99 0.03 -4.41 -0.09
C GLU A 99 0.36 -3.06 0.56
N LYS A 100 1.63 -2.92 0.98
CA LYS A 100 2.26 -1.71 1.50
C LYS A 100 3.57 -1.51 0.78
N ILE A 101 3.70 -0.39 0.08
CA ILE A 101 4.92 -0.08 -0.67
C ILE A 101 5.82 0.82 0.18
N SER A 102 7.12 0.54 0.18
CA SER A 102 8.13 1.45 0.73
C SER A 102 8.30 2.67 -0.18
N LEU A 103 8.11 3.88 0.36
CA LEU A 103 8.10 5.14 -0.37
C LEU A 103 9.14 6.11 0.21
N LYS A 104 9.61 7.06 -0.62
CA LYS A 104 10.49 8.14 -0.15
C LYS A 104 9.72 9.08 0.78
N LYS A 105 10.30 9.43 1.94
CA LYS A 105 9.68 10.34 2.94
C LYS A 105 9.14 11.65 2.35
N PRO A 106 9.80 12.33 1.39
CA PRO A 106 9.25 13.55 0.78
C PRO A 106 7.89 13.36 0.09
N LEU A 107 7.56 12.15 -0.38
CA LEU A 107 6.26 11.86 -1.00
C LEU A 107 5.10 12.03 -0.02
N LYS A 108 5.37 11.95 1.29
CA LYS A 108 4.41 12.20 2.36
C LYS A 108 3.76 13.59 2.23
N SER A 109 4.51 14.58 1.76
CA SER A 109 4.06 15.97 1.68
C SER A 109 3.25 16.30 0.43
N ILE A 110 3.12 15.36 -0.52
CA ILE A 110 2.35 15.60 -1.75
C ILE A 110 0.85 15.66 -1.43
N PRO A 111 0.16 16.77 -1.77
CA PRO A 111 -1.27 16.89 -1.51
C PRO A 111 -2.07 15.85 -2.30
N GLY A 112 -3.11 15.30 -1.67
CA GLY A 112 -3.91 14.22 -2.25
C GLY A 112 -3.20 12.86 -2.16
N ALA A 113 -2.24 12.58 -3.04
CA ALA A 113 -1.61 11.26 -3.13
C ALA A 113 -0.81 10.89 -1.86
N GLY A 114 0.05 11.79 -1.38
CA GLY A 114 0.85 11.57 -0.18
C GLY A 114 0.00 11.42 1.08
N TRP A 115 -1.08 12.18 1.18
CA TRP A 115 -2.04 12.08 2.29
C TRP A 115 -2.84 10.77 2.26
N ALA A 116 -3.29 10.35 1.07
CA ALA A 116 -3.97 9.07 0.89
C ALA A 116 -3.05 7.90 1.24
N MET A 117 -1.78 7.92 0.82
CA MET A 117 -0.79 6.90 1.14
C MET A 117 -0.46 6.84 2.65
N GLN A 118 -0.46 7.99 3.34
CA GLN A 118 -0.38 8.02 4.80
C GLN A 118 -1.58 7.37 5.47
N CYS A 119 -2.80 7.70 5.02
CA CYS A 119 -4.02 7.08 5.53
C CYS A 119 -4.06 5.58 5.25
N ALA A 120 -3.45 5.13 4.15
CA ALA A 120 -3.29 3.73 3.80
C ALA A 120 -2.13 3.04 4.54
N ALA A 121 -1.45 3.74 5.45
CA ALA A 121 -0.33 3.25 6.25
C ALA A 121 0.84 2.69 5.42
N TYR A 122 1.21 3.37 4.32
CA TYR A 122 2.41 3.04 3.55
C TYR A 122 3.68 3.34 4.34
N LEU A 123 4.77 2.64 4.02
CA LEU A 123 6.03 2.75 4.74
C LEU A 123 6.90 3.86 4.13
N PHE A 124 6.99 5.01 4.79
CA PHE A 124 7.80 6.14 4.31
C PHE A 124 9.21 6.12 4.92
N LEU A 125 10.25 6.07 4.08
CA LEU A 125 11.66 5.92 4.47
C LEU A 125 12.53 7.11 4.03
N GLU A 126 13.54 7.43 4.82
CA GLU A 126 14.53 8.50 4.60
C GLU A 126 15.72 8.05 3.76
N ARG A 127 15.89 6.74 3.54
CA ARG A 127 17.10 6.11 2.97
C ARG A 127 18.32 6.28 3.88
N ASN A 128 18.05 6.30 5.18
CA ASN A 128 19.07 6.27 6.23
C ASN A 128 18.66 5.22 7.26
N TYR A 129 19.36 4.08 7.26
CA TYR A 129 19.01 2.94 8.11
C TYR A 129 18.94 3.31 9.59
N LYS A 130 19.79 4.21 10.10
CA LYS A 130 19.78 4.59 11.52
C LYS A 130 18.45 5.22 11.93
N ASN A 131 17.85 6.02 11.04
CA ASN A 131 16.56 6.67 11.29
C ASN A 131 15.40 5.74 10.91
N ASP A 132 15.56 4.99 9.82
CA ASP A 132 14.51 4.15 9.25
C ASP A 132 14.28 2.88 10.06
N ALA A 133 15.28 2.35 10.78
CA ALA A 133 15.14 1.12 11.58
C ALA A 133 14.01 1.20 12.60
N HIS A 134 13.90 2.32 13.32
CA HIS A 134 12.82 2.52 14.28
C HIS A 134 11.46 2.63 13.58
N THR A 135 11.40 3.41 12.50
CA THR A 135 10.17 3.58 11.69
C THR A 135 9.67 2.24 11.14
N ILE A 136 10.57 1.40 10.63
CA ILE A 136 10.25 0.07 10.11
C ILE A 136 9.71 -0.81 11.25
N SER A 137 10.38 -0.83 12.40
CA SER A 137 9.95 -1.61 13.57
C SER A 137 8.54 -1.22 14.04
N ASP A 138 8.26 0.08 14.13
CA ASP A 138 6.96 0.59 14.57
C ASP A 138 5.85 0.23 13.58
N MET A 139 6.13 0.37 12.28
CA MET A 139 5.16 0.02 11.23
C MET A 139 4.88 -1.47 11.16
N ILE A 140 5.90 -2.33 11.32
CA ILE A 140 5.71 -3.79 11.38
C ILE A 140 4.87 -4.16 12.60
N THR A 141 5.14 -3.56 13.75
CA THR A 141 4.37 -3.77 14.98
C THR A 141 2.92 -3.34 14.76
N TYR A 142 2.69 -2.17 14.17
CA TYR A 142 1.37 -1.68 13.80
C TYR A 142 0.63 -2.65 12.87
N TYR A 143 1.29 -3.18 11.83
CA TYR A 143 0.68 -4.16 10.92
C TYR A 143 0.29 -5.46 11.62
N LYS A 144 1.14 -5.95 12.53
CA LYS A 144 0.86 -7.13 13.36
C LYS A 144 -0.36 -6.90 14.25
N ASP A 145 -0.44 -5.76 14.92
CA ASP A 145 -1.51 -5.44 15.87
C ASP A 145 -2.87 -5.25 15.20
N LEU A 146 -2.90 -4.90 13.91
CA LEU A 146 -4.11 -4.86 13.11
C LEU A 146 -4.72 -6.24 12.83
N GLY A 147 -4.00 -7.34 13.12
CA GLY A 147 -4.49 -8.71 12.94
C GLY A 147 -4.76 -9.06 11.48
N ARG A 148 -4.01 -8.44 10.56
CA ARG A 148 -4.13 -8.66 9.10
C ARG A 148 -2.78 -9.04 8.53
N HIS A 149 -2.82 -9.89 7.50
CA HIS A 149 -1.64 -10.26 6.74
C HIS A 149 -1.36 -9.18 5.70
N TYR A 150 -0.27 -8.44 5.91
CA TYR A 150 0.19 -7.38 5.02
C TYR A 150 1.39 -7.87 4.22
N GLN A 151 1.47 -7.39 2.98
CA GLN A 151 2.61 -7.63 2.11
C GLN A 151 3.40 -6.33 2.00
N ILE A 152 4.68 -6.35 2.30
CA ILE A 152 5.53 -5.15 2.22
C ILE A 152 6.41 -5.27 0.97
N LEU A 153 6.27 -4.33 0.04
CA LEU A 153 7.15 -4.20 -1.11
C LEU A 153 8.32 -3.27 -0.77
N LEU A 154 9.54 -3.80 -0.85
CA LEU A 154 10.79 -3.09 -0.59
C LEU A 154 11.65 -3.05 -1.86
N PHE A 155 12.18 -1.85 -2.13
CA PHE A 155 13.21 -1.63 -3.15
C PHE A 155 14.56 -1.39 -2.45
N PRO A 156 15.36 -2.43 -2.17
CA PRO A 156 16.59 -2.31 -1.39
C PRO A 156 17.65 -1.43 -2.06
N GLU A 157 17.57 -1.23 -3.38
CA GLU A 157 18.45 -0.33 -4.14
C GLU A 157 18.27 1.16 -3.76
N GLY A 158 17.12 1.54 -3.18
CA GLY A 158 16.86 2.90 -2.68
C GLY A 158 16.75 4.02 -3.74
N THR A 159 17.02 3.72 -5.02
CA THR A 159 16.96 4.65 -6.16
C THR A 159 16.93 3.89 -7.48
N ASP A 160 16.16 4.38 -8.47
CA ASP A 160 16.18 3.88 -9.84
C ASP A 160 17.60 3.95 -10.43
N ARG A 161 18.07 2.93 -11.16
CA ARG A 161 19.33 2.99 -11.93
C ARG A 161 19.24 3.84 -13.20
N GLY A 162 18.52 4.95 -13.18
CA GLY A 162 18.57 5.93 -14.27
C GLY A 162 19.94 6.62 -14.32
N GLU A 163 20.40 7.07 -15.49
CA GLU A 163 21.72 7.72 -15.69
C GLU A 163 22.05 8.86 -14.70
N ARG A 164 21.03 9.48 -14.09
CA ARG A 164 21.20 10.51 -13.05
C ARG A 164 21.53 9.97 -11.66
N ALA A 165 21.18 8.72 -11.35
CA ALA A 165 21.46 8.09 -10.06
C ALA A 165 22.85 7.44 -10.00
N ALA A 166 23.41 7.07 -11.15
CA ALA A 166 24.74 6.47 -11.27
C ALA A 166 25.89 7.49 -11.19
N LYS A 167 25.59 8.78 -11.01
CA LYS A 167 26.58 9.88 -10.97
C LYS A 167 26.91 10.39 -9.57
N ASN A 168 26.48 9.70 -8.51
CA ASN A 168 26.82 10.03 -7.13
C ASN A 168 27.66 8.92 -6.50
#